data_AF-A0A7K1C8N0-F1
#
_entry.id   AF-A0A7K1C8N0-F1
#
_cell.length_a   1.000
_cell.length_b   1.000
_cell.length_c   1.000
_cell.angle_alpha   90.00
_cell.angle_beta   90.00
_cell.angle_gamma   90.00
#
_symmetry.space_group_name_H-M   'P 1'
#
loop_
_entity.id
_entity.type
_entity.pdbx_description
1 polymer ?
#
loop_
_entity_poly.entity_id
_entity_poly.type
_entity_poly.pdbx_seq_one_letter_code
_entity_poly.pdbx_strand_id
1 'polypeptide(L)'
;MRPEDNRSRRPGSSRLFAVPAGAALSVVVAAILAACGGSGGPSTGESSLGGSSGDSPEVECAGSATDAGLGDGAVCADNGFRPTADDFSFPNWAGVQDQDGGDGFTLDTLVRLYGASEVCVDGIADPCEPTPIATQTIEQWSSALAGGRCEGMATLSLRYFLGLDRSGVASTVELSRPNVSLEQEINYWWSTQFVDEVKAQAAESRTKDPVTLTKELASGLTVGLGYTIGIYDEGFGHAVTPFAVTKVDAGYVIHIYDNNAPGEIRRITVDEAANTWTYDQAASNPDTQGGTTTAWSGSTGTLELTPMSARSAPFACSFCDQGDSEGAATTKGYVSVNLAAGGSTGDPAAGLLIATSDGRRVGVAGGVVVNEIAGATYTVGKGGLGT
;
A
#
# COMPACT_ATOMS: atom_id res chain seq x y z
N MET A 1 -13.03 -56.29 -41.22
CA MET A 1 -14.20 -56.05 -42.10
C MET A 1 -14.96 -54.81 -41.59
N ARG A 2 -15.54 -54.04 -42.51
CA ARG A 2 -16.73 -53.14 -42.37
C ARG A 2 -17.84 -53.74 -43.28
N PRO A 3 -19.08 -53.22 -43.44
CA PRO A 3 -19.81 -52.08 -42.79
C PRO A 3 -20.85 -52.63 -41.78
N GLU A 4 -22.01 -52.05 -41.39
CA GLU A 4 -22.83 -50.84 -41.66
C GLU A 4 -23.23 -50.20 -40.29
N ASP A 5 -23.69 -48.96 -40.10
CA ASP A 5 -24.33 -47.89 -40.90
C ASP A 5 -25.88 -47.89 -41.03
N ASN A 6 -26.43 -46.67 -41.07
CA ASN A 6 -27.78 -46.22 -41.46
C ASN A 6 -29.02 -46.55 -40.59
N ARG A 7 -29.58 -45.51 -39.94
CA ARG A 7 -31.04 -45.26 -39.99
C ARG A 7 -31.43 -43.78 -40.04
N SER A 8 -31.67 -43.31 -41.27
CA SER A 8 -32.22 -42.00 -41.66
C SER A 8 -33.51 -41.55 -40.97
N ARG A 9 -33.67 -40.22 -40.78
CA ARG A 9 -34.85 -39.45 -41.22
C ARG A 9 -34.54 -37.94 -41.46
N ARG A 10 -35.17 -37.37 -42.49
CA ARG A 10 -35.22 -35.96 -42.96
C ARG A 10 -36.74 -35.61 -43.19
N PRO A 11 -37.22 -34.45 -43.73
CA PRO A 11 -36.53 -33.26 -44.30
C PRO A 11 -37.13 -31.85 -43.98
N GLY A 12 -36.43 -30.80 -44.46
CA GLY A 12 -37.05 -29.59 -45.06
C GLY A 12 -37.45 -28.44 -44.12
N SER A 13 -37.48 -27.17 -44.55
CA SER A 13 -37.17 -26.58 -45.88
C SER A 13 -36.83 -25.07 -45.80
N SER A 14 -36.09 -24.55 -46.77
CA SER A 14 -35.57 -23.16 -46.81
C SER A 14 -36.58 -22.10 -47.26
N ARG A 15 -36.36 -20.82 -46.89
CA ARG A 15 -36.86 -19.61 -47.60
C ARG A 15 -35.89 -18.43 -47.42
N LEU A 16 -35.54 -17.76 -48.52
CA LEU A 16 -34.91 -16.43 -48.52
C LEU A 16 -35.93 -15.40 -49.03
N PHE A 17 -36.00 -14.24 -48.37
CA PHE A 17 -36.42 -12.93 -48.92
C PHE A 17 -35.68 -11.87 -48.08
N ALA A 18 -34.80 -11.03 -48.62
CA ALA A 18 -34.98 -9.94 -49.60
C ALA A 18 -35.17 -8.58 -48.92
N VAL A 19 -34.32 -7.62 -49.30
CA VAL A 19 -34.17 -6.29 -48.67
C VAL A 19 -34.97 -5.23 -49.45
N PRO A 20 -35.62 -4.28 -48.77
CA PRO A 20 -35.86 -2.93 -49.28
C PRO A 20 -34.93 -1.92 -48.59
N ALA A 21 -34.52 -0.88 -49.32
CA ALA A 21 -33.72 0.23 -48.80
C ALA A 21 -34.44 1.58 -49.01
N GLY A 22 -34.21 2.54 -48.12
CA GLY A 22 -34.46 3.96 -48.38
C GLY A 22 -35.21 4.72 -47.29
N ALA A 23 -34.68 5.91 -46.95
CA ALA A 23 -35.31 7.02 -46.23
C ALA A 23 -35.65 6.80 -44.72
N ALA A 24 -35.49 7.77 -43.82
CA ALA A 24 -34.92 9.12 -43.97
C ALA A 24 -34.21 9.62 -42.69
N LEU A 25 -33.43 10.68 -42.88
CA LEU A 25 -32.77 11.51 -41.88
C LEU A 25 -33.70 12.00 -40.75
N SER A 26 -33.21 11.97 -39.51
CA SER A 26 -33.68 12.84 -38.42
C SER A 26 -32.57 13.04 -37.39
N VAL A 27 -31.87 14.16 -37.48
CA VAL A 27 -30.89 14.61 -36.49
C VAL A 27 -31.62 15.48 -35.47
N VAL A 28 -31.57 15.11 -34.19
CA VAL A 28 -32.08 15.94 -33.09
C VAL A 28 -30.89 16.64 -32.42
N VAL A 29 -30.59 17.85 -32.88
CA VAL A 29 -29.77 18.79 -32.11
C VAL A 29 -30.68 19.51 -31.12
N ALA A 30 -30.47 19.29 -29.82
CA ALA A 30 -31.07 20.07 -28.76
C ALA A 30 -29.97 20.89 -28.07
N ALA A 31 -29.85 22.16 -28.44
CA ALA A 31 -28.87 23.09 -27.87
C ALA A 31 -29.57 24.37 -27.44
N ILE A 32 -29.79 24.56 -26.12
CA ILE A 32 -30.37 25.77 -25.56
C ILE A 32 -29.57 26.20 -24.32
N LEU A 33 -28.83 27.30 -24.51
CA LEU A 33 -28.47 28.36 -23.55
C LEU A 33 -27.86 27.99 -22.19
N ALA A 34 -26.63 28.46 -21.98
CA ALA A 34 -26.16 28.84 -20.65
C ALA A 34 -26.92 30.09 -20.16
N ALA A 35 -27.23 30.15 -18.87
CA ALA A 35 -27.77 31.33 -18.20
C ALA A 35 -27.13 31.49 -16.81
N CYS A 36 -26.42 32.60 -16.59
CA CYS A 36 -25.92 32.95 -15.26
C CYS A 36 -27.07 33.50 -14.41
N GLY A 37 -27.30 32.94 -13.23
CA GLY A 37 -28.33 33.40 -12.30
C GLY A 37 -28.00 33.02 -10.87
N GLY A 38 -27.46 33.96 -10.09
CA GLY A 38 -27.15 33.75 -8.68
C GLY A 38 -28.36 33.98 -7.77
N SER A 39 -28.53 33.11 -6.77
CA SER A 39 -29.37 33.31 -5.58
C SER A 39 -28.83 32.38 -4.48
N GLY A 40 -28.70 32.85 -3.24
CA GLY A 40 -27.75 32.27 -2.29
C GLY A 40 -28.34 31.67 -1.01
N GLY A 41 -27.65 30.63 -0.53
CA GLY A 41 -27.69 30.11 0.85
C GLY A 41 -28.72 29.01 1.14
N PRO A 42 -28.56 28.26 2.25
CA PRO A 42 -27.44 28.28 3.21
C PRO A 42 -26.40 27.17 2.94
N SER A 43 -25.35 27.11 3.77
CA SER A 43 -24.21 26.19 3.63
C SER A 43 -24.43 24.81 4.24
N THR A 44 -24.12 23.75 3.48
CA THR A 44 -23.68 22.44 3.99
C THR A 44 -22.25 22.20 3.54
N GLY A 45 -21.33 21.98 4.49
CA GLY A 45 -19.89 21.95 4.22
C GLY A 45 -19.38 20.58 3.79
N GLU A 46 -19.42 20.28 2.49
CA GLU A 46 -18.67 19.18 1.89
C GLU A 46 -17.35 19.71 1.32
N SER A 47 -16.23 19.36 1.95
CA SER A 47 -14.90 19.86 1.57
C SER A 47 -14.34 19.09 0.36
N SER A 48 -14.91 19.35 -0.81
CA SER A 48 -14.44 18.78 -2.08
C SER A 48 -13.04 19.27 -2.43
N LEU A 49 -12.03 18.41 -2.29
CA LEU A 49 -10.66 18.64 -2.76
C LEU A 49 -10.57 18.47 -4.28
N GLY A 50 -11.19 19.41 -5.01
CA GLY A 50 -10.95 19.59 -6.44
C GLY A 50 -9.55 20.18 -6.67
N GLY A 51 -8.69 19.46 -7.37
CA GLY A 51 -7.26 19.80 -7.51
C GLY A 51 -6.98 21.11 -8.27
N SER A 52 -5.81 21.68 -8.00
CA SER A 52 -5.20 22.77 -8.75
C SER A 52 -3.79 22.36 -9.23
N SER A 53 -3.31 23.00 -10.29
CA SER A 53 -2.12 22.59 -11.03
C SER A 53 -0.81 22.81 -10.29
N GLY A 54 -0.02 21.74 -10.14
CA GLY A 54 1.40 21.74 -10.51
C GLY A 54 2.38 22.61 -9.71
N ASP A 55 2.03 23.05 -8.51
CA ASP A 55 2.95 23.71 -7.58
C ASP A 55 3.06 22.86 -6.30
N SER A 56 4.28 22.54 -5.89
CA SER A 56 4.52 21.75 -4.67
C SER A 56 4.30 22.64 -3.45
N PRO A 57 3.65 22.16 -2.37
CA PRO A 57 3.28 23.03 -1.26
C PRO A 57 4.51 23.75 -0.68
N GLU A 58 4.43 25.09 -0.56
CA GLU A 58 5.46 25.88 0.08
C GLU A 58 5.40 25.64 1.59
N VAL A 59 6.52 25.20 2.16
CA VAL A 59 6.63 24.81 3.57
C VAL A 59 7.51 25.81 4.29
N GLU A 60 6.90 26.59 5.19
CA GLU A 60 7.64 27.45 6.11
C GLU A 60 8.42 26.59 7.12
N CYS A 61 9.72 26.85 7.27
CA CYS A 61 10.57 26.17 8.25
C CYS A 61 11.18 27.20 9.21
N ALA A 62 10.96 27.05 10.50
CA ALA A 62 11.29 28.04 11.53
C ALA A 62 11.72 27.39 12.85
N GLY A 63 12.23 28.21 13.79
CA GLY A 63 12.76 27.72 15.06
C GLY A 63 14.05 26.91 14.93
N SER A 64 14.55 26.42 16.06
CA SER A 64 15.79 25.62 16.16
C SER A 64 15.43 24.13 16.22
N ALA A 65 15.94 23.33 15.28
CA ALA A 65 15.83 21.88 15.34
C ALA A 65 16.60 21.30 16.54
N THR A 66 17.61 22.02 17.04
CA THR A 66 18.44 21.59 18.18
C THR A 66 17.65 21.71 19.48
N ASP A 67 16.87 22.79 19.62
CA ASP A 67 16.01 23.04 20.79
C ASP A 67 14.85 22.03 20.87
N ALA A 68 14.42 21.52 19.71
CA ALA A 68 13.44 20.44 19.57
C ALA A 68 14.03 19.02 19.76
N GLY A 69 15.35 18.88 19.87
CA GLY A 69 16.05 17.58 19.98
C GLY A 69 16.19 16.82 18.65
N LEU A 70 15.88 17.43 17.52
CA LEU A 70 15.89 16.81 16.20
C LEU A 70 17.28 16.83 15.53
N GLY A 71 18.13 17.80 15.88
CA GLY A 71 19.49 17.93 15.36
C GLY A 71 19.80 19.34 14.87
N ASP A 72 20.41 19.47 13.71
CA ASP A 72 20.69 20.77 13.08
C ASP A 72 19.55 21.24 12.15
N GLY A 73 19.52 22.55 11.87
CA GLY A 73 18.59 23.17 10.94
C GLY A 73 17.35 23.83 11.58
N ALA A 74 16.35 24.11 10.75
CA ALA A 74 15.08 24.72 11.14
C ALA A 74 13.92 23.71 11.07
N VAL A 75 12.91 23.82 11.94
CA VAL A 75 11.78 22.88 11.97
C VAL A 75 10.72 23.26 10.94
N CYS A 76 10.43 22.37 10.00
CA CYS A 76 9.35 22.52 9.02
C CYS A 76 8.03 21.94 9.55
N ALA A 77 8.12 20.80 10.24
CA ALA A 77 7.00 20.19 10.93
C ALA A 77 7.51 19.28 12.06
N ASP A 78 6.71 19.13 13.11
CA ASP A 78 6.88 18.16 14.19
C ASP A 78 5.48 17.90 14.76
N ASN A 79 4.98 16.67 14.62
CA ASN A 79 3.63 16.32 15.10
C ASN A 79 3.58 16.03 16.61
N GLY A 80 4.73 15.92 17.29
CA GLY A 80 4.85 15.63 18.72
C GLY A 80 5.10 14.16 19.07
N PHE A 81 5.05 13.22 18.13
CA PHE A 81 5.41 11.80 18.36
C PHE A 81 6.89 11.70 18.79
N ARG A 82 7.19 10.84 19.76
CA ARG A 82 8.54 10.59 20.26
C ARG A 82 8.79 9.07 20.37
N PRO A 83 9.85 8.51 19.74
CA PRO A 83 10.20 7.09 19.86
C PRO A 83 10.17 6.57 21.30
N THR A 84 10.75 7.32 22.24
CA THR A 84 10.80 6.98 23.68
C THR A 84 9.45 6.89 24.42
N ALA A 85 8.32 7.07 23.74
CA ALA A 85 6.97 7.00 24.31
C ALA A 85 5.96 6.33 23.35
N ASP A 86 6.00 6.70 22.08
CA ASP A 86 4.96 6.40 21.09
C ASP A 86 5.30 5.22 20.17
N ASP A 87 6.52 4.67 20.26
CA ASP A 87 6.95 3.50 19.49
C ASP A 87 6.80 2.15 20.22
N PHE A 88 7.00 1.04 19.48
CA PHE A 88 7.10 -0.27 20.10
C PHE A 88 8.52 -0.49 20.64
N SER A 89 8.62 -0.74 21.94
CA SER A 89 9.89 -0.97 22.67
C SER A 89 10.59 -2.31 22.33
N PHE A 90 10.05 -3.07 21.38
CA PHE A 90 10.60 -4.31 20.84
C PHE A 90 10.79 -4.16 19.32
N PRO A 91 11.85 -4.74 18.74
CA PRO A 91 12.10 -4.63 17.32
C PRO A 91 11.11 -5.48 16.51
N ASN A 92 11.01 -5.12 15.23
CA ASN A 92 10.50 -5.96 14.16
C ASN A 92 11.20 -7.33 14.11
N TRP A 93 10.54 -8.35 13.56
CA TRP A 93 11.00 -9.74 13.62
C TRP A 93 10.59 -10.57 12.39
N ALA A 94 11.47 -11.47 11.96
CA ALA A 94 11.20 -12.42 10.88
C ALA A 94 10.42 -13.67 11.34
N GLY A 95 10.06 -14.50 10.37
CA GLY A 95 9.49 -15.83 10.57
C GLY A 95 8.01 -15.84 10.99
N VAL A 96 7.46 -17.03 11.13
CA VAL A 96 6.16 -17.30 11.78
C VAL A 96 6.39 -18.43 12.79
N GLN A 97 5.77 -18.37 13.97
CA GLN A 97 5.91 -19.46 14.95
C GLN A 97 5.04 -20.64 14.56
N ASP A 98 5.64 -21.83 14.50
CA ASP A 98 5.01 -23.03 13.93
C ASP A 98 3.77 -23.50 14.72
N GLN A 99 2.63 -23.43 14.03
CA GLN A 99 1.45 -24.31 14.10
C GLN A 99 0.58 -24.36 15.38
N ASP A 100 1.00 -23.85 16.54
CA ASP A 100 0.13 -23.73 17.74
C ASP A 100 0.19 -22.35 18.44
N GLY A 101 0.89 -21.35 17.85
CA GLY A 101 1.44 -20.19 18.59
C GLY A 101 0.96 -18.77 18.27
N GLY A 102 0.10 -18.54 17.27
CA GLY A 102 -0.64 -17.26 17.14
C GLY A 102 0.01 -16.06 16.41
N ASP A 103 1.15 -16.21 15.73
CA ASP A 103 1.86 -15.12 14.99
C ASP A 103 1.82 -15.30 13.44
N GLY A 104 0.89 -16.10 12.93
CA GLY A 104 0.60 -16.19 11.48
C GLY A 104 -0.41 -15.12 11.03
N PHE A 105 -0.62 -14.99 9.72
CA PHE A 105 -1.81 -14.30 9.20
C PHE A 105 -3.01 -15.27 9.27
N THR A 106 -4.19 -14.81 9.70
CA THR A 106 -5.30 -15.71 10.02
C THR A 106 -6.57 -15.47 9.19
N LEU A 107 -7.47 -16.45 9.21
CA LEU A 107 -8.81 -16.33 8.63
C LEU A 107 -9.58 -15.17 9.27
N ASP A 108 -9.53 -15.02 10.60
CA ASP A 108 -10.13 -13.90 11.32
C ASP A 108 -9.59 -12.55 10.82
N THR A 109 -8.27 -12.45 10.58
CA THR A 109 -7.66 -11.23 10.01
C THR A 109 -8.26 -10.89 8.64
N LEU A 110 -8.46 -11.90 7.78
CA LEU A 110 -9.03 -11.72 6.44
C LEU A 110 -10.52 -11.35 6.48
N VAL A 111 -11.31 -12.03 7.32
CA VAL A 111 -12.71 -11.69 7.61
C VAL A 111 -12.83 -10.27 8.17
N ARG A 112 -11.84 -9.80 8.95
CA ARG A 112 -11.82 -8.43 9.52
C ARG A 112 -11.46 -7.35 8.49
N LEU A 113 -10.83 -7.70 7.37
CA LEU A 113 -10.55 -6.76 6.26
C LEU A 113 -11.74 -6.61 5.31
N TYR A 114 -12.32 -7.73 4.89
CA TYR A 114 -13.24 -7.79 3.75
C TYR A 114 -14.66 -8.23 4.13
N GLY A 115 -14.87 -8.83 5.30
CA GLY A 115 -16.15 -9.37 5.74
C GLY A 115 -16.36 -10.85 5.38
N ALA A 116 -17.28 -11.50 6.09
CA ALA A 116 -17.55 -12.92 5.93
C ALA A 116 -18.20 -13.29 4.58
N SER A 117 -18.90 -12.36 3.93
CA SER A 117 -19.50 -12.56 2.59
C SER A 117 -18.46 -12.83 1.51
N GLU A 118 -17.28 -12.22 1.64
CA GLU A 118 -16.20 -12.27 0.65
C GLU A 118 -15.22 -13.42 0.91
N VAL A 119 -15.14 -13.85 2.17
CA VAL A 119 -14.07 -14.73 2.68
C VAL A 119 -14.57 -16.15 2.97
N CYS A 120 -15.82 -16.31 3.41
CA CYS A 120 -16.40 -17.60 3.81
C CYS A 120 -17.31 -18.16 2.71
N VAL A 121 -17.36 -19.50 2.56
CA VAL A 121 -18.28 -20.20 1.67
C VAL A 121 -19.73 -19.83 2.00
N ASP A 122 -20.53 -19.56 0.97
CA ASP A 122 -21.92 -19.06 1.05
C ASP A 122 -22.11 -17.81 1.94
N GLY A 123 -21.03 -17.09 2.26
CA GLY A 123 -21.03 -15.95 3.19
C GLY A 123 -21.29 -16.32 4.66
N ILE A 124 -21.18 -17.60 5.04
CA ILE A 124 -21.50 -18.10 6.37
C ILE A 124 -20.35 -17.77 7.34
N ALA A 125 -20.61 -16.89 8.31
CA ALA A 125 -19.59 -16.44 9.27
C ALA A 125 -19.27 -17.44 10.40
N ASP A 126 -20.18 -18.35 10.73
CA ASP A 126 -19.99 -19.34 11.80
C ASP A 126 -20.67 -20.68 11.45
N PRO A 127 -19.91 -21.77 11.23
CA PRO A 127 -18.45 -21.78 11.06
C PRO A 127 -18.06 -21.16 9.71
N CYS A 128 -17.06 -20.26 9.69
CA CYS A 128 -16.46 -19.78 8.45
C CYS A 128 -15.58 -20.86 7.83
N GLU A 129 -16.08 -21.56 6.81
CA GLU A 129 -15.25 -22.34 5.89
C GLU A 129 -14.65 -21.39 4.85
N PRO A 130 -13.31 -21.24 4.74
CA PRO A 130 -12.71 -20.28 3.82
C PRO A 130 -12.88 -20.68 2.36
N THR A 131 -13.13 -19.70 1.48
CA THR A 131 -13.10 -19.95 0.04
C THR A 131 -11.70 -20.40 -0.43
N PRO A 132 -11.58 -21.07 -1.60
CA PRO A 132 -10.27 -21.45 -2.14
C PRO A 132 -9.33 -20.26 -2.37
N ILE A 133 -9.88 -19.08 -2.72
CA ILE A 133 -9.09 -17.86 -2.91
C ILE A 133 -8.66 -17.27 -1.56
N ALA A 134 -9.52 -17.28 -0.54
CA ALA A 134 -9.18 -16.88 0.82
C ALA A 134 -8.07 -17.75 1.42
N THR A 135 -8.16 -19.07 1.23
CA THR A 135 -7.14 -20.04 1.66
C THR A 135 -5.78 -19.72 1.03
N GLN A 136 -5.76 -19.51 -0.30
CA GLN A 136 -4.54 -19.14 -1.02
C GLN A 136 -3.97 -17.78 -0.57
N THR A 137 -4.82 -16.78 -0.30
CA THR A 137 -4.38 -15.48 0.24
C THR A 137 -3.75 -15.64 1.61
N ILE A 138 -4.32 -16.47 2.50
CA ILE A 138 -3.76 -16.74 3.84
C ILE A 138 -2.39 -17.42 3.75
N GLU A 139 -2.20 -18.38 2.85
CA GLU A 139 -0.90 -19.03 2.59
C GLU A 139 0.13 -18.03 2.05
N GLN A 140 -0.22 -17.25 1.02
CA GLN A 140 0.68 -16.27 0.40
C GLN A 140 1.08 -15.16 1.39
N TRP A 141 0.12 -14.63 2.15
CA TRP A 141 0.38 -13.55 3.09
C TRP A 141 1.12 -14.05 4.34
N SER A 142 0.87 -15.27 4.81
CA SER A 142 1.71 -15.87 5.87
C SER A 142 3.17 -16.07 5.41
N SER A 143 3.38 -16.46 4.14
CA SER A 143 4.72 -16.55 3.57
C SER A 143 5.41 -15.19 3.41
N ALA A 144 4.67 -14.13 3.07
CA ALA A 144 5.22 -12.77 3.00
C ALA A 144 5.48 -12.16 4.39
N LEU A 145 4.61 -12.45 5.37
CA LEU A 145 4.72 -11.98 6.76
C LEU A 145 6.00 -12.49 7.44
N ALA A 146 6.46 -13.69 7.06
CA ALA A 146 7.73 -14.25 7.51
C ALA A 146 8.96 -13.40 7.12
N GLY A 147 8.84 -12.45 6.19
CA GLY A 147 9.87 -11.46 5.90
C GLY A 147 10.00 -10.35 6.97
N GLY A 148 8.91 -10.05 7.69
CA GLY A 148 8.84 -9.05 8.75
C GLY A 148 7.57 -8.18 8.73
N ARG A 149 7.34 -7.43 9.82
CA ARG A 149 6.11 -6.68 10.16
C ARG A 149 6.20 -5.17 9.95
N CYS A 150 7.21 -4.63 9.26
CA CYS A 150 7.52 -3.18 9.26
C CYS A 150 6.30 -2.28 9.07
N GLU A 151 5.52 -2.51 8.01
CA GLU A 151 4.29 -1.76 7.71
C GLU A 151 3.29 -1.77 8.88
N GLY A 152 3.09 -2.92 9.54
CA GLY A 152 2.14 -3.08 10.63
C GLY A 152 2.57 -2.34 11.89
N MET A 153 3.86 -2.43 12.23
CA MET A 153 4.42 -1.69 13.37
C MET A 153 4.42 -0.18 13.13
N ALA A 154 4.85 0.27 11.95
CA ALA A 154 4.86 1.69 11.59
C ALA A 154 3.44 2.30 11.49
N THR A 155 2.47 1.50 11.02
CA THR A 155 1.06 1.89 10.96
C THR A 155 0.44 1.95 12.36
N LEU A 156 0.59 0.90 13.17
CA LEU A 156 -0.12 0.78 14.44
C LEU A 156 0.41 1.75 15.52
N SER A 157 1.74 1.98 15.59
CA SER A 157 2.30 2.98 16.51
C SER A 157 1.77 4.38 16.24
N LEU A 158 1.73 4.79 14.96
CA LEU A 158 1.17 6.07 14.55
C LEU A 158 -0.34 6.16 14.81
N ARG A 159 -1.08 5.07 14.63
CA ARG A 159 -2.53 5.04 14.90
C ARG A 159 -2.87 5.11 16.38
N TYR A 160 -2.03 4.56 17.26
CA TYR A 160 -2.13 4.81 18.71
C TYR A 160 -1.81 6.27 19.06
N PHE A 161 -0.71 6.82 18.53
CA PHE A 161 -0.34 8.23 18.76
C PHE A 161 -1.43 9.21 18.33
N LEU A 162 -2.02 9.01 17.14
CA LEU A 162 -3.11 9.84 16.61
C LEU A 162 -4.48 9.54 17.25
N GLY A 163 -4.56 8.60 18.20
CA GLY A 163 -5.82 8.21 18.86
C GLY A 163 -6.84 7.54 17.93
N LEU A 164 -6.41 7.06 16.76
CA LEU A 164 -7.24 6.33 15.79
C LEU A 164 -7.56 4.92 16.27
N ASP A 165 -6.67 4.32 17.06
CA ASP A 165 -6.85 3.05 17.77
C ASP A 165 -6.46 3.19 19.25
N ARG A 166 -6.73 2.15 20.05
CA ARG A 166 -6.42 2.13 21.48
C ARG A 166 -5.56 0.94 21.85
N SER A 167 -4.37 1.21 22.37
CA SER A 167 -3.42 0.21 22.88
C SER A 167 -3.85 -0.42 24.22
N GLY A 168 -4.72 0.27 24.97
CA GLY A 168 -5.11 -0.13 26.33
C GLY A 168 -4.10 0.22 27.43
N VAL A 169 -2.95 0.79 27.05
CA VAL A 169 -1.86 1.25 27.93
C VAL A 169 -1.67 2.77 27.83
N ALA A 170 -0.81 3.36 28.65
CA ALA A 170 -0.60 4.82 28.65
C ALA A 170 0.36 5.30 27.55
N SER A 171 1.27 4.44 27.10
CA SER A 171 2.30 4.73 26.11
C SER A 171 2.57 3.48 25.26
N THR A 172 2.83 3.60 23.95
CA THR A 172 3.09 2.43 23.08
C THR A 172 4.28 1.60 23.58
N VAL A 173 5.30 2.25 24.17
CA VAL A 173 6.49 1.57 24.73
C VAL A 173 6.19 0.64 25.91
N GLU A 174 5.02 0.76 26.54
CA GLU A 174 4.54 -0.16 27.60
C GLU A 174 4.07 -1.52 27.04
N LEU A 175 3.82 -1.60 25.72
CA LEU A 175 3.48 -2.84 25.04
C LEU A 175 4.72 -3.74 24.89
N SER A 176 4.54 -5.03 25.12
CA SER A 176 5.61 -6.03 25.08
C SER A 176 5.15 -7.32 24.41
N ARG A 177 6.13 -8.08 23.91
CA ARG A 177 5.97 -9.42 23.31
C ARG A 177 6.48 -10.51 24.26
N PRO A 178 6.00 -11.76 24.15
CA PRO A 178 4.95 -12.24 23.27
C PRO A 178 3.55 -11.79 23.73
N ASN A 179 2.66 -11.48 22.77
CA ASN A 179 1.30 -11.03 23.04
C ASN A 179 0.44 -11.23 21.79
N VAL A 180 -0.21 -12.39 21.68
CA VAL A 180 -0.95 -12.83 20.48
C VAL A 180 -1.98 -11.80 20.01
N SER A 181 -2.67 -11.11 20.92
CA SER A 181 -3.65 -10.08 20.52
C SER A 181 -3.00 -8.84 19.90
N LEU A 182 -1.81 -8.44 20.38
CA LEU A 182 -1.04 -7.36 19.77
C LEU A 182 -0.38 -7.80 18.46
N GLU A 183 0.15 -9.02 18.42
CA GLU A 183 0.80 -9.59 17.24
C GLU A 183 -0.22 -9.75 16.09
N GLN A 184 -1.45 -10.20 16.37
CA GLN A 184 -2.54 -10.20 15.38
C GLN A 184 -3.00 -8.79 14.96
N GLU A 185 -2.97 -7.79 15.85
CA GLU A 185 -3.28 -6.41 15.49
C GLU A 185 -2.20 -5.81 14.57
N ILE A 186 -0.93 -6.07 14.85
CA ILE A 186 0.21 -5.72 13.97
C ILE A 186 0.07 -6.44 12.62
N ASN A 187 -0.28 -7.73 12.61
CA ASN A 187 -0.46 -8.50 11.37
C ASN A 187 -1.65 -7.99 10.54
N TYR A 188 -2.74 -7.53 11.18
CA TYR A 188 -3.83 -6.83 10.48
C TYR A 188 -3.33 -5.55 9.81
N TRP A 189 -2.69 -4.63 10.55
CA TRP A 189 -2.24 -3.37 9.95
C TRP A 189 -1.13 -3.56 8.90
N TRP A 190 -0.26 -4.55 9.08
CA TRP A 190 0.72 -4.97 8.08
C TRP A 190 0.03 -5.38 6.77
N SER A 191 -1.06 -6.15 6.85
CA SER A 191 -1.77 -6.64 5.67
C SER A 191 -2.46 -5.54 4.86
N THR A 192 -2.72 -4.38 5.47
CA THR A 192 -3.33 -3.24 4.76
C THR A 192 -2.47 -2.69 3.63
N GLN A 193 -1.17 -3.02 3.52
CA GLN A 193 -0.38 -2.71 2.32
C GLN A 193 -0.88 -3.39 1.02
N PHE A 194 -1.72 -4.43 1.14
CA PHE A 194 -2.19 -5.24 0.01
C PHE A 194 -3.64 -4.93 -0.42
N VAL A 195 -4.36 -4.07 0.31
CA VAL A 195 -5.70 -3.58 -0.10
C VAL A 195 -5.57 -2.51 -1.18
N ASP A 196 -6.54 -2.41 -2.07
CA ASP A 196 -6.40 -1.60 -3.29
C ASP A 196 -6.40 -0.09 -3.04
N GLU A 197 -7.09 0.38 -1.98
CA GLU A 197 -7.10 1.77 -1.55
C GLU A 197 -5.69 2.25 -1.15
N VAL A 198 -4.97 1.41 -0.39
CA VAL A 198 -3.59 1.66 0.03
C VAL A 198 -2.63 1.52 -1.14
N LYS A 199 -2.76 0.46 -1.96
CA LYS A 199 -1.92 0.24 -3.16
C LYS A 199 -2.06 1.39 -4.16
N ALA A 200 -3.25 1.94 -4.33
CA ALA A 200 -3.49 3.08 -5.21
C ALA A 200 -2.76 4.35 -4.70
N GLN A 201 -2.88 4.67 -3.41
CA GLN A 201 -2.19 5.83 -2.82
C GLN A 201 -0.65 5.65 -2.80
N ALA A 202 -0.16 4.45 -2.50
CA ALA A 202 1.25 4.08 -2.60
C ALA A 202 1.78 4.27 -4.04
N ALA A 203 1.06 3.75 -5.05
CA ALA A 203 1.44 3.88 -6.45
C ALA A 203 1.35 5.33 -6.98
N GLU A 204 0.34 6.10 -6.56
CA GLU A 204 0.22 7.53 -6.88
C GLU A 204 1.38 8.33 -6.27
N SER A 205 1.68 8.10 -4.98
CA SER A 205 2.78 8.75 -4.27
C SER A 205 4.14 8.50 -4.96
N ARG A 206 4.42 7.27 -5.39
CA ARG A 206 5.65 6.91 -6.13
C ARG A 206 5.82 7.60 -7.48
N THR A 207 4.81 8.31 -8.00
CA THR A 207 4.98 9.14 -9.22
C THR A 207 5.67 10.49 -8.93
N LYS A 208 5.74 10.90 -7.66
CA LYS A 208 6.30 12.18 -7.22
C LYS A 208 7.79 12.04 -6.86
N ASP A 209 8.52 13.16 -6.89
CA ASP A 209 9.91 13.21 -6.43
C ASP A 209 10.02 13.30 -4.89
N PRO A 210 11.20 12.96 -4.31
CA PRO A 210 11.39 12.98 -2.86
C PRO A 210 11.22 14.36 -2.20
N VAL A 211 11.48 15.47 -2.90
CA VAL A 211 11.35 16.83 -2.33
C VAL A 211 9.88 17.23 -2.24
N THR A 212 9.10 16.98 -3.28
CA THR A 212 7.64 17.16 -3.30
C THR A 212 6.99 16.30 -2.22
N LEU A 213 7.38 15.02 -2.10
CA LEU A 213 6.89 14.15 -1.02
C LEU A 213 7.27 14.70 0.36
N THR A 214 8.52 15.14 0.57
CA THR A 214 8.94 15.74 1.84
C THR A 214 8.13 16.99 2.21
N LYS A 215 7.76 17.81 1.22
CA LYS A 215 6.92 19.00 1.39
C LYS A 215 5.46 18.65 1.69
N GLU A 216 4.90 17.64 1.01
CA GLU A 216 3.57 17.10 1.31
C GLU A 216 3.49 16.51 2.73
N LEU A 217 4.51 15.74 3.13
CA LEU A 217 4.63 15.19 4.48
C LEU A 217 4.67 16.29 5.54
N ALA A 218 5.57 17.27 5.40
CA ALA A 218 5.68 18.37 6.35
C ALA A 218 4.35 19.13 6.47
N SER A 219 3.74 19.48 5.33
CA SER A 219 2.43 20.14 5.29
C SER A 219 1.36 19.33 6.03
N GLY A 220 1.25 18.02 5.75
CA GLY A 220 0.28 17.15 6.38
C GLY A 220 0.49 16.98 7.89
N LEU A 221 1.74 16.86 8.35
CA LEU A 221 2.08 16.78 9.77
C LEU A 221 1.61 18.04 10.54
N THR A 222 1.73 19.25 9.97
CA THR A 222 1.27 20.49 10.63
C THR A 222 -0.25 20.55 10.87
N VAL A 223 -1.03 19.79 10.09
CA VAL A 223 -2.50 19.70 10.21
C VAL A 223 -2.97 18.36 10.80
N GLY A 224 -2.06 17.57 11.38
CA GLY A 224 -2.37 16.33 12.09
C GLY A 224 -2.64 15.11 11.20
N LEU A 225 -2.27 15.14 9.92
CA LEU A 225 -2.34 13.97 9.05
C LEU A 225 -1.20 13.00 9.33
N GLY A 226 -1.54 11.72 9.55
CA GLY A 226 -0.57 10.64 9.68
C GLY A 226 -0.20 10.02 8.34
N TYR A 227 1.08 9.69 8.17
CA TYR A 227 1.62 8.93 7.05
C TYR A 227 2.59 7.86 7.54
N THR A 228 2.64 6.71 6.87
CA THR A 228 3.83 5.85 6.86
C THR A 228 4.66 6.17 5.62
N ILE A 229 5.98 6.25 5.77
CA ILE A 229 6.90 6.22 4.64
C ILE A 229 7.15 4.77 4.25
N GLY A 230 7.10 4.49 2.95
CA GLY A 230 7.76 3.33 2.37
C GLY A 230 9.05 3.75 1.67
N ILE A 231 10.12 2.97 1.84
CA ILE A 231 11.38 3.11 1.09
C ILE A 231 11.76 1.78 0.46
N TYR A 232 12.40 1.84 -0.71
CA TYR A 232 12.72 0.67 -1.53
C TYR A 232 14.16 0.75 -2.06
N ASP A 233 14.89 -0.36 -1.96
CA ASP A 233 16.22 -0.53 -2.57
C ASP A 233 16.46 -2.00 -2.94
N GLU A 234 17.20 -2.26 -4.01
CA GLU A 234 17.52 -3.58 -4.61
C GLU A 234 16.38 -4.64 -4.67
N GLY A 235 15.12 -4.20 -4.65
CA GLY A 235 13.92 -5.05 -4.71
C GLY A 235 13.28 -5.35 -3.34
N PHE A 236 13.90 -4.88 -2.25
CA PHE A 236 13.36 -4.89 -0.90
C PHE A 236 12.49 -3.66 -0.64
N GLY A 237 11.64 -3.74 0.38
CA GLY A 237 10.83 -2.63 0.87
C GLY A 237 10.78 -2.60 2.40
N HIS A 238 10.94 -1.41 2.96
CA HIS A 238 10.84 -1.13 4.39
C HIS A 238 9.79 -0.04 4.64
N ALA A 239 9.19 -0.03 5.84
CA ALA A 239 8.18 0.96 6.24
C ALA A 239 8.47 1.53 7.62
N VAL A 240 8.37 2.85 7.72
CA VAL A 240 8.79 3.65 8.89
C VAL A 240 7.79 4.79 9.17
N THR A 241 7.79 5.30 10.39
CA THR A 241 6.84 6.33 10.85
C THR A 241 7.52 7.70 10.91
N PRO A 242 7.31 8.60 9.93
CA PRO A 242 7.72 9.99 10.06
C PRO A 242 6.95 10.71 11.16
N PHE A 243 7.67 11.56 11.91
CA PHE A 243 7.06 12.45 12.90
C PHE A 243 7.45 13.93 12.76
N ALA A 244 8.64 14.21 12.21
CA ALA A 244 9.11 15.57 12.00
C ALA A 244 9.90 15.72 10.69
N VAL A 245 9.98 16.95 10.19
CA VAL A 245 10.80 17.35 9.03
C VAL A 245 11.58 18.62 9.41
N THR A 246 12.88 18.64 9.16
CA THR A 246 13.73 19.83 9.32
C THR A 246 14.40 20.24 8.00
N LYS A 247 14.65 21.54 7.83
CA LYS A 247 15.40 22.11 6.71
C LYS A 247 16.87 22.26 7.08
N VAL A 248 17.76 21.80 6.20
CA VAL A 248 19.22 21.94 6.31
C VAL A 248 19.79 22.49 4.99
N ASP A 249 21.05 22.94 4.99
CA ASP A 249 21.69 23.59 3.83
C ASP A 249 21.62 22.78 2.52
N ALA A 250 21.65 21.45 2.61
CA ALA A 250 21.60 20.53 1.45
C ALA A 250 20.16 20.13 1.02
N GLY A 251 19.13 20.49 1.79
CA GLY A 251 17.76 20.04 1.54
C GLY A 251 16.96 19.84 2.82
N TYR A 252 16.53 18.61 3.07
CA TYR A 252 15.64 18.26 4.18
C TYR A 252 16.11 17.00 4.92
N VAL A 253 15.70 16.88 6.18
CA VAL A 253 15.83 15.66 6.99
C VAL A 253 14.45 15.28 7.51
N ILE A 254 14.02 14.06 7.22
CA ILE A 254 12.81 13.46 7.78
C ILE A 254 13.22 12.62 8.99
N HIS A 255 12.66 12.93 10.15
CA HIS A 255 12.89 12.22 11.41
C HIS A 255 11.81 11.15 11.56
N ILE A 256 12.26 9.90 11.75
CA ILE A 256 11.43 8.70 11.70
C ILE A 256 11.61 7.84 12.96
N TYR A 257 10.53 7.18 13.38
CA TYR A 257 10.65 5.91 14.11
C TYR A 257 10.86 4.79 13.09
N ASP A 258 11.94 4.03 13.28
CA ASP A 258 12.20 2.78 12.57
C ASP A 258 11.94 1.60 13.52
N ASN A 259 11.04 0.71 13.12
CA ASN A 259 10.69 -0.50 13.88
C ASN A 259 11.82 -1.55 13.94
N ASN A 260 12.85 -1.46 13.11
CA ASN A 260 14.09 -2.24 13.28
C ASN A 260 14.99 -1.67 14.41
N ALA A 261 14.77 -0.42 14.84
CA ALA A 261 15.56 0.27 15.87
C ALA A 261 14.72 1.08 16.90
N PRO A 262 13.97 0.39 17.79
CA PRO A 262 13.19 1.02 18.87
C PRO A 262 13.93 2.04 19.72
N GLY A 263 13.23 3.10 20.13
CA GLY A 263 13.72 4.16 21.02
C GLY A 263 14.72 5.14 20.38
N GLU A 264 15.16 4.91 19.14
CA GLU A 264 16.11 5.78 18.43
C GLU A 264 15.42 6.71 17.42
N ILE A 265 15.87 7.97 17.36
CA ILE A 265 15.50 8.88 16.27
C ILE A 265 16.38 8.57 15.06
N ARG A 266 15.83 7.82 14.10
CA ARG A 266 16.43 7.57 12.79
C ARG A 266 16.06 8.72 11.82
N ARG A 267 16.82 8.86 10.73
CA ARG A 267 16.75 10.01 9.81
C ARG A 267 16.88 9.56 8.35
N ILE A 268 15.95 9.99 7.50
CA ILE A 268 16.10 9.95 6.05
C ILE A 268 16.56 11.34 5.61
N THR A 269 17.68 11.43 4.88
CA THR A 269 18.16 12.69 4.32
C THR A 269 17.64 12.83 2.90
N VAL A 270 17.20 14.03 2.50
CA VAL A 270 16.67 14.33 1.16
C VAL A 270 17.43 15.52 0.58
N ASP A 271 18.17 15.27 -0.50
CA ASP A 271 18.95 16.28 -1.23
C ASP A 271 18.03 17.05 -2.20
N GLU A 272 17.93 18.37 -2.01
CA GLU A 272 17.02 19.21 -2.80
C GLU A 272 17.54 19.54 -4.21
N ALA A 273 18.85 19.46 -4.43
CA ALA A 273 19.46 19.71 -5.74
C ALA A 273 19.42 18.46 -6.64
N ALA A 274 19.63 17.28 -6.05
CA ALA A 274 19.61 15.99 -6.75
C ALA A 274 18.21 15.38 -6.86
N ASN A 275 17.27 15.76 -5.98
CA ASN A 275 15.97 15.10 -5.80
C ASN A 275 16.12 13.60 -5.47
N THR A 276 17.05 13.31 -4.57
CA THR A 276 17.37 11.96 -4.08
C THR A 276 17.22 11.88 -2.57
N TRP A 277 17.03 10.67 -2.05
CA TRP A 277 17.03 10.38 -0.61
C TRP A 277 18.12 9.37 -0.25
N THR A 278 18.57 9.38 1.01
CA THR A 278 19.45 8.36 1.60
C THR A 278 18.99 7.96 3.01
N TYR A 279 19.24 6.69 3.39
CA TYR A 279 19.07 6.20 4.75
C TYR A 279 20.16 5.18 5.12
N ASP A 280 21.06 5.59 6.01
CA ASP A 280 22.33 4.88 6.27
C ASP A 280 22.20 3.56 7.05
N GLN A 281 21.01 3.21 7.54
CA GLN A 281 20.79 2.08 8.47
C GLN A 281 19.64 1.15 8.03
N ALA A 282 19.22 1.21 6.77
CA ALA A 282 18.04 0.51 6.27
C ALA A 282 18.14 -1.02 6.38
N ALA A 283 19.28 -1.60 5.99
CA ALA A 283 19.54 -3.04 6.08
C ALA A 283 20.00 -3.48 7.50
N SER A 284 19.27 -3.07 8.53
CA SER A 284 19.53 -3.47 9.92
C SER A 284 18.57 -4.57 10.37
N ASN A 285 18.82 -5.79 9.91
CA ASN A 285 18.11 -6.97 10.38
C ASN A 285 18.43 -7.22 11.87
N PRO A 286 17.46 -7.09 12.80
CA PRO A 286 17.72 -7.17 14.25
C PRO A 286 17.98 -8.62 14.71
N ASP A 287 17.61 -9.62 13.93
CA ASP A 287 17.88 -11.04 14.20
C ASP A 287 19.32 -11.43 13.80
N THR A 288 20.05 -10.62 12.99
CA THR A 288 21.44 -10.90 12.60
C THR A 288 22.46 -10.11 13.45
N GLN A 289 22.94 -10.74 14.52
CA GLN A 289 24.01 -10.19 15.36
C GLN A 289 25.30 -9.94 14.54
N GLY A 290 25.55 -8.67 14.21
CA GLY A 290 26.70 -8.25 13.40
C GLY A 290 26.40 -8.04 11.91
N GLY A 291 25.13 -7.89 11.52
CA GLY A 291 24.73 -7.52 10.16
C GLY A 291 25.40 -6.24 9.65
N THR A 292 25.64 -6.17 8.34
CA THR A 292 26.27 -5.02 7.67
C THR A 292 25.23 -3.96 7.35
N THR A 293 25.30 -2.80 8.02
CA THR A 293 24.39 -1.68 7.74
C THR A 293 24.67 -1.05 6.37
N THR A 294 23.96 -1.52 5.35
CA THR A 294 23.98 -0.92 4.01
C THR A 294 23.11 0.34 3.98
N ALA A 295 23.67 1.43 3.45
CA ALA A 295 22.94 2.67 3.23
C ALA A 295 22.08 2.55 1.97
N TRP A 296 20.76 2.61 2.12
CA TRP A 296 19.84 2.66 0.97
C TRP A 296 19.77 4.08 0.41
N SER A 297 19.51 4.19 -0.89
CA SER A 297 19.32 5.49 -1.55
C SER A 297 18.42 5.39 -2.77
N GLY A 298 17.86 6.53 -3.21
CA GLY A 298 17.08 6.54 -4.45
C GLY A 298 16.42 7.88 -4.76
N SER A 299 15.35 7.84 -5.57
CA SER A 299 14.70 9.03 -6.14
C SER A 299 13.20 8.75 -6.39
N THR A 300 12.58 9.43 -7.37
CA THR A 300 11.20 9.16 -7.82
C THR A 300 10.98 7.66 -8.04
N GLY A 301 9.92 7.13 -7.44
CA GLY A 301 9.55 5.71 -7.53
C GLY A 301 10.09 4.81 -6.42
N THR A 302 11.08 5.24 -5.61
CA THR A 302 11.64 4.42 -4.52
C THR A 302 11.39 4.96 -3.11
N LEU A 303 10.69 6.09 -2.98
CA LEU A 303 10.11 6.59 -1.73
C LEU A 303 8.60 6.82 -1.93
N GLU A 304 7.80 6.50 -0.92
CA GLU A 304 6.36 6.70 -0.93
C GLU A 304 5.80 7.20 0.42
N LEU A 305 4.66 7.86 0.36
CA LEU A 305 3.84 8.27 1.50
C LEU A 305 2.47 7.62 1.39
N THR A 306 2.14 6.75 2.35
CA THR A 306 0.78 6.21 2.49
C THR A 306 0.06 6.94 3.63
N PRO A 307 -1.01 7.71 3.34
CA PRO A 307 -1.75 8.43 4.39
C PRO A 307 -2.62 7.48 5.22
N MET A 308 -2.80 7.77 6.50
CA MET A 308 -3.66 6.98 7.40
C MET A 308 -5.13 6.95 6.96
N SER A 309 -5.60 7.96 6.21
CA SER A 309 -6.94 7.97 5.62
C SER A 309 -7.17 6.82 4.64
N ALA A 310 -6.14 6.36 3.91
CA ALA A 310 -6.23 5.19 3.03
C ALA A 310 -6.45 3.87 3.80
N ARG A 311 -6.12 3.84 5.10
CA ARG A 311 -6.25 2.67 5.98
C ARG A 311 -7.55 2.74 6.81
N SER A 312 -8.66 3.03 6.12
CA SER A 312 -9.98 3.22 6.72
C SER A 312 -10.98 2.24 6.10
N ALA A 313 -11.37 1.20 6.86
CA ALA A 313 -12.26 0.14 6.41
C ALA A 313 -13.71 0.65 6.22
N PRO A 314 -14.57 -0.02 5.41
CA PRO A 314 -14.34 -1.28 4.70
C PRO A 314 -13.38 -1.15 3.52
N PHE A 315 -12.68 -2.23 3.19
CA PHE A 315 -11.79 -2.33 2.02
C PHE A 315 -12.42 -3.17 0.91
N ALA A 316 -12.17 -2.85 -0.35
CA ALA A 316 -12.63 -3.62 -1.50
C ALA A 316 -11.79 -4.90 -1.71
N CYS A 317 -12.44 -6.05 -1.93
CA CYS A 317 -11.77 -7.31 -2.23
C CYS A 317 -11.76 -7.62 -3.75
N SER A 318 -10.80 -7.07 -4.48
CA SER A 318 -10.64 -7.29 -5.94
C SER A 318 -10.40 -8.76 -6.36
N PHE A 319 -10.06 -9.65 -5.42
CA PHE A 319 -9.89 -11.08 -5.67
C PHE A 319 -11.06 -11.96 -5.18
N CYS A 320 -12.02 -11.42 -4.43
CA CYS A 320 -13.21 -12.15 -3.98
C CYS A 320 -14.30 -12.16 -5.06
N ASP A 321 -14.39 -11.09 -5.86
CA ASP A 321 -15.33 -10.84 -6.96
C ASP A 321 -15.18 -11.79 -8.20
N GLN A 322 -14.55 -12.96 -8.03
CA GLN A 322 -14.31 -13.95 -9.10
C GLN A 322 -15.50 -14.91 -9.34
N GLY A 323 -16.66 -14.67 -8.70
CA GLY A 323 -17.85 -15.52 -8.76
C GLY A 323 -19.00 -14.99 -9.62
N ASP A 324 -19.22 -15.62 -10.78
CA ASP A 324 -20.50 -15.82 -11.49
C ASP A 324 -21.58 -14.71 -11.47
N SER A 325 -21.19 -13.44 -11.70
CA SER A 325 -22.14 -12.36 -11.99
C SER A 325 -22.67 -12.42 -13.43
N GLU A 326 -23.67 -13.27 -13.71
CA GLU A 326 -24.46 -13.25 -14.96
C GLU A 326 -25.21 -11.91 -15.13
N GLY A 327 -24.53 -10.90 -15.70
CA GLY A 327 -25.13 -9.61 -16.06
C GLY A 327 -24.26 -8.37 -15.83
N ALA A 328 -23.10 -8.50 -15.17
CA ALA A 328 -22.20 -7.37 -14.94
C ALA A 328 -21.56 -6.86 -16.26
N ALA A 329 -21.60 -5.54 -16.49
CA ALA A 329 -21.26 -4.93 -17.77
C ALA A 329 -19.74 -4.76 -17.97
N THR A 330 -19.09 -5.74 -18.61
CA THR A 330 -17.75 -5.65 -19.23
C THR A 330 -16.72 -4.82 -18.46
N THR A 331 -16.39 -5.25 -17.24
CA THR A 331 -15.21 -4.74 -16.53
C THR A 331 -13.97 -4.88 -17.42
N LYS A 332 -13.10 -3.87 -17.46
CA LYS A 332 -11.82 -3.98 -18.19
C LYS A 332 -10.97 -5.05 -17.52
N GLY A 333 -10.85 -6.22 -18.15
CA GLY A 333 -10.07 -7.34 -17.61
C GLY A 333 -8.61 -6.94 -17.36
N TYR A 334 -8.23 -6.91 -16.09
CA TYR A 334 -6.85 -6.81 -15.63
C TYR A 334 -6.37 -8.20 -15.19
N VAL A 335 -5.08 -8.47 -15.32
CA VAL A 335 -4.46 -9.70 -14.81
C VAL A 335 -3.66 -9.33 -13.58
N SER A 336 -4.14 -9.75 -12.40
CA SER A 336 -3.36 -9.65 -11.17
C SER A 336 -2.41 -10.85 -11.08
N VAL A 337 -1.16 -10.61 -10.67
CA VAL A 337 -0.16 -11.67 -10.42
C VAL A 337 0.56 -11.35 -9.12
N ASN A 338 0.21 -12.07 -8.07
CA ASN A 338 0.89 -12.00 -6.78
C ASN A 338 1.99 -13.07 -6.72
N LEU A 339 3.16 -12.73 -6.20
CA LEU A 339 4.25 -13.66 -5.92
C LEU A 339 4.79 -13.40 -4.51
N ALA A 340 4.52 -14.32 -3.58
CA ALA A 340 5.24 -14.42 -2.32
C ALA A 340 6.38 -15.43 -2.50
N ALA A 341 7.62 -15.02 -2.21
CA ALA A 341 8.81 -15.83 -2.45
C ALA A 341 9.92 -15.52 -1.42
N GLY A 342 9.68 -15.82 -0.15
CA GLY A 342 10.69 -15.69 0.90
C GLY A 342 11.84 -16.70 0.74
N GLY A 343 13.09 -16.21 0.76
CA GLY A 343 14.29 -17.05 0.81
C GLY A 343 14.88 -17.13 2.22
N SER A 344 15.73 -18.14 2.44
CA SER A 344 16.30 -18.47 3.76
C SER A 344 17.42 -17.54 4.25
N THR A 345 17.81 -16.54 3.44
CA THR A 345 18.92 -15.62 3.69
C THR A 345 18.49 -14.14 3.65
N GLY A 346 17.18 -13.87 3.58
CA GLY A 346 16.62 -12.54 3.33
C GLY A 346 16.41 -12.25 1.84
N ASP A 347 17.26 -12.80 0.97
CA ASP A 347 17.07 -12.77 -0.50
C ASP A 347 15.66 -13.27 -0.90
N PRO A 348 15.02 -12.68 -1.93
CA PRO A 348 13.81 -13.26 -2.52
C PRO A 348 14.14 -14.56 -3.27
N ALA A 349 13.47 -15.66 -2.93
CA ALA A 349 13.67 -16.97 -3.56
C ALA A 349 13.29 -17.01 -5.04
N ALA A 350 12.48 -16.05 -5.50
CA ALA A 350 12.15 -15.80 -6.90
C ALA A 350 11.72 -14.33 -7.09
N GLY A 351 12.12 -13.73 -8.21
CA GLY A 351 11.60 -12.43 -8.66
C GLY A 351 10.59 -12.60 -9.78
N LEU A 352 9.55 -11.75 -9.81
CA LEU A 352 8.62 -11.66 -10.94
C LEU A 352 9.08 -10.56 -11.90
N LEU A 353 9.13 -10.89 -13.19
CA LEU A 353 9.33 -9.93 -14.28
C LEU A 353 8.35 -10.23 -15.42
N ILE A 354 7.37 -9.37 -15.61
CA ILE A 354 6.40 -9.43 -16.71
C ILE A 354 6.93 -8.58 -17.86
N ALA A 355 6.95 -9.12 -19.07
CA ALA A 355 7.36 -8.41 -20.27
C ALA A 355 6.28 -8.48 -21.36
N THR A 356 6.02 -7.36 -22.03
CA THR A 356 5.14 -7.29 -23.21
C THR A 356 5.88 -7.71 -24.48
N SER A 357 5.13 -8.01 -25.54
CA SER A 357 5.69 -8.45 -26.83
C SER A 357 6.49 -7.37 -27.58
N ASP A 358 6.40 -6.11 -27.16
CA ASP A 358 7.23 -4.99 -27.62
C ASP A 358 8.43 -4.70 -26.68
N GLY A 359 8.67 -5.54 -25.67
CA GLY A 359 9.87 -5.55 -24.84
C GLY A 359 9.83 -4.67 -23.59
N ARG A 360 8.73 -3.98 -23.30
CA ARG A 360 8.54 -3.21 -22.06
C ARG A 360 8.28 -4.14 -20.88
N ARG A 361 8.79 -3.79 -19.69
CA ARG A 361 8.83 -4.65 -18.51
C ARG A 361 8.13 -4.03 -17.29
N VAL A 362 7.62 -4.88 -16.39
CA VAL A 362 7.27 -4.51 -15.01
C VAL A 362 7.68 -5.62 -14.05
N GLY A 363 8.26 -5.26 -12.90
CA GLY A 363 8.74 -6.20 -11.88
C GLY A 363 10.19 -5.95 -11.48
N VAL A 364 10.88 -6.98 -10.98
CA VAL A 364 12.28 -6.89 -10.51
C VAL A 364 13.22 -7.48 -11.57
N ALA A 365 14.26 -6.73 -11.95
CA ALA A 365 15.20 -7.11 -13.00
C ALA A 365 16.65 -6.83 -12.60
N GLY A 366 17.28 -7.79 -11.91
CA GLY A 366 18.65 -7.66 -11.41
C GLY A 366 18.76 -6.71 -10.22
N GLY A 367 17.98 -6.97 -9.16
CA GLY A 367 17.80 -6.09 -7.99
C GLY A 367 16.91 -4.89 -8.30
N VAL A 368 17.17 -4.16 -9.38
CA VAL A 368 16.44 -2.94 -9.74
C VAL A 368 14.98 -3.23 -10.09
N VAL A 369 14.06 -2.48 -9.48
CA VAL A 369 12.63 -2.52 -9.84
C VAL A 369 12.39 -1.67 -11.08
N VAL A 370 11.70 -2.23 -12.07
CA VAL A 370 11.39 -1.58 -13.35
C VAL A 370 9.89 -1.49 -13.57
N ASN A 371 9.42 -0.38 -14.15
CA ASN A 371 8.06 -0.24 -14.67
C ASN A 371 8.04 0.63 -15.94
N GLU A 372 8.04 -0.02 -17.09
CA GLU A 372 8.05 0.57 -18.43
C GLU A 372 6.68 0.46 -19.12
N ILE A 373 5.70 -0.17 -18.47
CA ILE A 373 4.39 -0.49 -19.03
C ILE A 373 3.37 0.54 -18.54
N ALA A 374 3.02 1.50 -19.40
CA ALA A 374 2.02 2.51 -19.08
C ALA A 374 0.70 1.87 -18.61
N GLY A 375 0.26 2.23 -17.39
CA GLY A 375 -0.94 1.70 -16.74
C GLY A 375 -0.73 0.40 -15.94
N ALA A 376 0.48 -0.18 -15.93
CA ALA A 376 0.83 -1.25 -14.99
C ALA A 376 1.24 -0.66 -13.63
N THR A 377 0.82 -1.31 -12.56
CA THR A 377 1.24 -1.03 -11.18
C THR A 377 1.99 -2.23 -10.62
N TYR A 378 2.87 -2.00 -9.65
CA TYR A 378 3.51 -3.05 -8.87
C TYR A 378 3.52 -2.66 -7.39
N THR A 379 3.49 -3.67 -6.53
CA THR A 379 3.63 -3.53 -5.07
C THR A 379 4.76 -4.43 -4.62
N VAL A 380 5.77 -3.85 -3.96
CA VAL A 380 6.79 -4.60 -3.20
C VAL A 380 6.36 -4.55 -1.74
N GLY A 381 6.40 -5.71 -1.06
CA GLY A 381 5.99 -5.81 0.34
C GLY A 381 6.96 -5.07 1.26
N LYS A 382 6.43 -4.17 2.09
CA LYS A 382 7.17 -3.39 3.10
C LYS A 382 7.24 -4.14 4.43
N GLY A 383 7.87 -5.30 4.39
CA GLY A 383 8.15 -6.13 5.55
C GLY A 383 9.63 -6.52 5.68
N GLY A 384 10.48 -6.19 4.71
CA GLY A 384 11.83 -6.72 4.63
C GLY A 384 12.78 -6.11 5.66
N LEU A 385 13.52 -6.98 6.36
CA LEU A 385 14.59 -6.59 7.30
C LEU A 385 15.88 -6.10 6.62
N GLY A 386 16.00 -6.26 5.30
CA GLY A 386 17.25 -6.11 4.57
C GLY A 386 18.28 -7.20 4.89
N THR A 387 19.43 -7.10 4.24
CA THR A 387 20.56 -8.06 4.29
C THR A 387 21.89 -7.33 4.21
#